data_AF-A0A7V0SCH7-F1
#
_entry.id   AF-A0A7V0SCH7-F1
#
_cell.length_a   1.000
_cell.length_b   1.000
_cell.length_c   1.000
_cell.angle_alpha   90.00
_cell.angle_beta   90.00
_cell.angle_gamma   90.00
#
_symmetry.space_group_name_H-M   'P 1'
#
loop_
_entity.id
_entity.type
_entity.pdbx_description
1 polymer ?
#
loop_
_entity_poly.entity_id
_entity_poly.type
_entity_poly.pdbx_seq_one_letter_code
_entity_poly.pdbx_strand_id
1 'polypeptide(L)'
;MASKNKTGNYLGAAILVAMTAGIAAGAVQGKDARMWAPLGEIFMQLIKMLVVPLVAVSIVSGAASIGNTRSAGKIGIATFGYYFLTTIIASVIALALGVLFQPGIGLDIAQIQSMFSTEYAGRGQQPGLWEIIRGVIPENPVRALLDGNILQIIFFSVLFGFGLSALGREKAAPVIDFFNTINHALIWIIEKVMYTAPLGVFGLMADAVGAFGYDVLALIMKLLSVYVLALFIQTFGVYTFFVRFFSRVSPVHFFKKLSRAQIVALSTSSSMATLPVTMQV
;
A
#
# COMPACT_ATOMS: atom_id res chain seq x y z
N MET A 1 8.61 -25.83 -13.07
CA MET A 1 7.70 -25.00 -12.24
C MET A 1 7.67 -25.34 -10.74
N ALA A 2 8.28 -26.43 -10.24
CA ALA A 2 8.25 -26.79 -8.80
C ALA A 2 9.27 -26.08 -7.88
N SER A 3 10.25 -25.33 -8.44
CA SER A 3 11.30 -24.65 -7.66
C SER A 3 10.90 -23.25 -7.13
N LYS A 4 9.96 -22.55 -7.78
CA LYS A 4 9.57 -21.16 -7.42
C LYS A 4 8.86 -21.04 -6.06
N ASN A 5 8.33 -22.13 -5.51
CA ASN A 5 7.55 -22.13 -4.26
C ASN A 5 8.42 -22.15 -2.99
N LYS A 6 9.68 -22.61 -3.08
CA LYS A 6 10.58 -22.68 -1.92
C LYS A 6 11.21 -21.31 -1.62
N THR A 7 11.79 -20.65 -2.63
CA THR A 7 12.48 -19.35 -2.50
C THR A 7 11.61 -18.26 -1.90
N GLY A 8 10.32 -18.25 -2.24
CA GLY A 8 9.41 -17.23 -1.77
C GLY A 8 9.01 -17.34 -0.28
N ASN A 9 8.96 -18.55 0.28
CA ASN A 9 8.70 -18.71 1.73
C ASN A 9 9.89 -18.25 2.57
N TYR A 10 11.12 -18.48 2.09
CA TYR A 10 12.33 -18.02 2.76
C TYR A 10 12.42 -16.49 2.80
N LEU A 11 12.00 -15.80 1.74
CA LEU A 11 12.04 -14.34 1.70
C LEU A 11 11.08 -13.70 2.71
N GLY A 12 9.83 -14.19 2.80
CA GLY A 12 8.88 -13.69 3.79
C GLY A 12 9.38 -13.86 5.23
N ALA A 13 9.96 -15.04 5.53
CA ALA A 13 10.58 -15.29 6.83
C ALA A 13 11.80 -14.38 7.08
N ALA A 14 12.66 -14.19 6.08
CA ALA A 14 13.83 -13.31 6.19
C ALA A 14 13.43 -11.86 6.47
N ILE A 15 12.36 -11.35 5.84
CA ILE A 15 11.85 -10.01 6.11
C ILE A 15 11.32 -9.90 7.54
N LEU A 16 10.59 -10.91 8.04
CA LEU A 16 10.12 -10.91 9.44
C LEU A 16 11.26 -10.95 10.45
N VAL A 17 12.29 -11.76 10.19
CA VAL A 17 13.50 -11.80 11.03
C VAL A 17 14.22 -10.46 10.99
N ALA A 18 14.36 -9.85 9.83
CA ALA A 18 15.01 -8.55 9.69
C ALA A 18 14.20 -7.41 10.33
N MET A 19 12.87 -7.45 10.23
CA MET A 19 11.95 -6.53 10.90
C MET A 19 12.11 -6.60 12.42
N THR A 20 12.06 -7.81 12.99
CA THR A 20 12.23 -8.01 14.45
C THR A 20 13.63 -7.63 14.93
N ALA A 21 14.67 -7.94 14.16
CA ALA A 21 16.03 -7.51 14.44
C ALA A 21 16.18 -5.98 14.38
N GLY A 22 15.53 -5.31 13.41
CA GLY A 22 15.54 -3.85 13.28
C GLY A 22 14.86 -3.17 14.47
N ILE A 23 13.69 -3.67 14.88
CA ILE A 23 12.99 -3.19 16.08
C ILE A 23 13.90 -3.32 17.31
N ALA A 24 14.55 -4.47 17.51
CA ALA A 24 15.46 -4.68 18.63
C ALA A 24 16.67 -3.74 18.58
N ALA A 25 17.28 -3.55 17.41
CA ALA A 25 18.39 -2.63 17.22
C ALA A 25 17.99 -1.18 17.53
N GLY A 26 16.81 -0.74 17.04
CA GLY A 26 16.26 0.59 17.34
C GLY A 26 15.99 0.79 18.84
N ALA A 27 15.46 -0.23 19.51
CA ALA A 27 15.18 -0.16 20.95
C ALA A 27 16.45 -0.08 21.80
N VAL A 28 17.52 -0.77 21.41
CA VAL A 28 18.81 -0.78 22.15
C VAL A 28 19.65 0.47 21.86
N GLN A 29 19.71 0.90 20.59
CA GLN A 29 20.57 2.00 20.15
C GLN A 29 19.90 3.38 20.29
N GLY A 30 18.58 3.43 20.45
CA GLY A 30 17.84 4.69 20.54
C GLY A 30 18.13 5.59 19.34
N LYS A 31 18.52 6.85 19.58
CA LYS A 31 18.78 7.84 18.53
C LYS A 31 19.94 7.44 17.59
N ASP A 32 20.89 6.63 18.05
CA ASP A 32 22.01 6.18 17.23
C ASP A 32 21.59 5.17 16.16
N ALA A 33 20.41 4.56 16.30
CA ALA A 33 19.84 3.66 15.30
C ALA A 33 19.62 4.34 13.94
N ARG A 34 19.63 5.67 13.88
CA ARG A 34 19.61 6.45 12.65
C ARG A 34 20.76 6.09 11.70
N MET A 35 21.85 5.51 12.20
CA MET A 35 22.94 4.98 11.35
C MET A 35 22.46 3.93 10.33
N TRP A 36 21.33 3.25 10.60
CA TRP A 36 20.74 2.24 9.72
C TRP A 36 19.72 2.80 8.72
N ALA A 37 19.30 4.06 8.89
CA ALA A 37 18.33 4.73 8.02
C ALA A 37 18.69 4.66 6.53
N PRO A 38 19.97 4.81 6.10
CA PRO A 38 20.33 4.72 4.68
C PRO A 38 19.93 3.39 4.02
N LEU A 39 19.94 2.27 4.75
CA LEU A 39 19.50 0.98 4.22
C LEU A 39 18.01 1.00 3.85
N GLY A 40 17.20 1.61 4.72
CA GLY A 40 15.78 1.79 4.50
C GLY A 40 15.47 2.77 3.38
N GLU A 41 16.19 3.90 3.34
CA GLU A 41 16.05 4.93 2.30
C GLU A 41 16.34 4.38 0.91
N ILE A 42 17.45 3.66 0.73
CA ILE A 42 17.82 3.04 -0.56
C ILE A 42 16.74 2.04 -0.99
N PHE A 43 16.25 1.20 -0.07
CA PHE A 43 15.17 0.26 -0.39
C PHE A 43 13.89 0.99 -0.83
N MET A 44 13.51 2.04 -0.11
CA MET A 44 12.34 2.85 -0.47
C MET A 44 12.51 3.56 -1.82
N GLN A 45 13.71 4.03 -2.15
CA GLN A 45 14.01 4.62 -3.46
C GLN A 45 13.88 3.59 -4.59
N LEU A 46 14.43 2.38 -4.41
CA LEU A 46 14.30 1.29 -5.37
C LEU A 46 12.84 0.92 -5.64
N ILE A 47 12.02 0.89 -4.59
CA ILE A 47 10.59 0.61 -4.72
C ILE A 47 9.86 1.77 -5.42
N LYS A 48 10.05 3.02 -4.97
CA LYS A 48 9.41 4.21 -5.54
C LYS A 48 9.73 4.38 -7.03
N MET A 49 10.95 4.05 -7.45
CA MET A 49 11.37 4.04 -8.86
C MET A 49 10.47 3.16 -9.73
N LEU A 50 9.93 2.07 -9.18
CA LEU A 50 9.11 1.11 -9.92
C LEU A 50 7.62 1.46 -9.89
N VAL A 51 7.12 2.17 -8.87
CA VAL A 51 5.68 2.40 -8.66
C VAL A 51 5.05 3.11 -9.86
N VAL A 52 5.55 4.29 -10.24
CA VAL A 52 4.95 5.13 -11.28
C VAL A 52 4.89 4.42 -12.65
N PRO A 53 6.00 3.89 -13.21
CA PRO A 53 5.95 3.22 -14.51
C PRO A 53 5.12 1.93 -14.45
N LEU A 54 5.18 1.19 -13.35
CA LEU A 54 4.41 -0.05 -13.21
C LEU A 54 2.91 0.24 -13.19
N VAL A 55 2.45 1.21 -12.40
CA VAL A 55 1.03 1.62 -12.35
C VAL A 55 0.53 1.94 -13.75
N ALA A 56 1.25 2.82 -14.47
CA ALA A 56 0.84 3.27 -15.78
C ALA A 56 0.68 2.11 -16.76
N VAL A 57 1.70 1.25 -16.83
CA VAL A 57 1.78 0.13 -17.76
C VAL A 57 0.81 -1.01 -17.40
N SER A 58 0.75 -1.40 -16.12
CA SER A 58 -0.14 -2.45 -15.62
C SER A 58 -1.61 -2.08 -15.81
N ILE A 59 -1.97 -0.82 -15.59
CA ILE A 59 -3.38 -0.40 -15.70
C ILE A 59 -3.79 -0.26 -17.16
N VAL A 60 -2.93 0.25 -18.05
CA VAL A 60 -3.24 0.29 -19.49
C VAL A 60 -3.47 -1.12 -20.02
N SER A 61 -2.55 -2.05 -19.75
CA SER A 61 -2.67 -3.45 -20.17
C SER A 61 -3.89 -4.15 -19.55
N GLY A 62 -4.13 -3.94 -18.26
CA GLY A 62 -5.29 -4.50 -17.54
C GLY A 62 -6.63 -3.98 -18.07
N ALA A 63 -6.76 -2.67 -18.25
CA ALA A 63 -7.97 -2.05 -18.79
C ALA A 63 -8.23 -2.48 -20.24
N ALA A 64 -7.19 -2.52 -21.09
CA ALA A 64 -7.31 -2.97 -22.48
C ALA A 64 -7.72 -4.45 -22.59
N SER A 65 -7.24 -5.30 -21.67
CA SER A 65 -7.59 -6.73 -21.65
C SER A 65 -9.06 -7.00 -21.32
N ILE A 66 -9.71 -6.11 -20.56
CA ILE A 66 -11.11 -6.23 -20.13
C ILE A 66 -12.06 -5.47 -21.09
N GLY A 67 -11.54 -4.44 -21.77
CA GLY A 67 -12.28 -3.31 -22.31
C GLY A 67 -13.20 -3.49 -23.53
N ASN A 68 -13.60 -4.72 -23.88
CA ASN A 68 -14.68 -4.95 -24.85
C ASN A 68 -15.76 -5.89 -24.32
N THR A 69 -15.80 -6.09 -22.99
CA THR A 69 -16.76 -6.98 -22.36
C THR A 69 -17.85 -6.18 -21.64
N ARG A 70 -19.11 -6.64 -21.75
CA ARG A 70 -20.25 -6.10 -20.97
C ARG A 70 -20.03 -6.20 -19.45
N SER A 71 -19.04 -6.98 -19.03
CA SER A 71 -18.57 -7.13 -17.65
C SER A 71 -17.62 -6.02 -17.17
N ALA A 72 -16.98 -5.23 -18.04
CA ALA A 72 -16.00 -4.22 -17.63
C ALA A 72 -16.60 -3.19 -16.65
N GLY A 73 -17.73 -2.59 -17.02
CA GLY A 73 -18.45 -1.64 -16.17
C GLY A 73 -19.00 -2.28 -14.89
N LYS A 74 -19.45 -3.54 -14.96
CA LYS A 74 -19.92 -4.28 -13.77
C LYS A 74 -18.79 -4.52 -12.77
N ILE A 75 -17.60 -4.89 -13.24
CA ILE A 75 -16.42 -5.10 -12.40
C ILE A 75 -16.01 -3.77 -11.75
N GLY A 76 -15.95 -2.68 -12.52
CA GLY A 76 -15.62 -1.36 -12.00
C GLY A 76 -16.59 -0.90 -10.91
N ILE A 77 -17.90 -0.95 -11.16
CA ILE A 77 -18.93 -0.54 -10.19
C ILE A 77 -18.91 -1.46 -8.97
N ALA A 78 -18.80 -2.79 -9.15
CA ALA A 78 -18.72 -3.72 -8.03
C ALA A 78 -17.47 -3.47 -7.15
N THR A 79 -16.34 -3.16 -7.77
CA THR A 79 -15.09 -2.84 -7.06
C THR A 79 -15.19 -1.53 -6.30
N PHE A 80 -15.76 -0.49 -6.92
CA PHE A 80 -15.98 0.79 -6.25
C PHE A 80 -16.95 0.64 -5.07
N GLY A 81 -18.07 -0.06 -5.26
CA GLY A 81 -19.03 -0.36 -4.20
C GLY A 81 -18.41 -1.17 -3.07
N TYR A 82 -17.58 -2.17 -3.39
CA TYR A 82 -16.82 -2.94 -2.41
C TYR A 82 -15.91 -2.04 -1.57
N TYR A 83 -15.06 -1.22 -2.20
CA TYR A 83 -14.14 -0.33 -1.48
C TYR A 83 -14.87 0.68 -0.61
N PHE A 84 -15.94 1.28 -1.15
CA PHE A 84 -16.77 2.24 -0.41
C PHE A 84 -17.39 1.61 0.84
N LEU A 85 -18.00 0.43 0.68
CA LEU A 85 -18.61 -0.31 1.79
C LEU A 85 -17.57 -0.74 2.84
N THR A 86 -16.43 -1.32 2.42
CA THR A 86 -15.39 -1.74 3.37
C THR A 86 -14.77 -0.56 4.12
N THR A 87 -14.71 0.62 3.50
CA THR A 87 -14.21 1.85 4.13
C THR A 87 -15.20 2.34 5.20
N ILE A 88 -16.50 2.37 4.89
CA ILE A 88 -17.55 2.71 5.86
C ILE A 88 -17.49 1.76 7.06
N ILE A 89 -17.42 0.44 6.80
CA ILE A 89 -17.34 -0.56 7.87
C ILE A 89 -16.09 -0.33 8.73
N ALA A 90 -14.92 -0.08 8.11
CA ALA A 90 -13.68 0.21 8.83
C ALA A 90 -13.80 1.45 9.72
N SER A 91 -14.36 2.54 9.18
CA SER A 91 -14.59 3.78 9.93
C SER A 91 -15.55 3.57 11.11
N VAL A 92 -16.64 2.82 10.91
CA VAL A 92 -17.59 2.50 11.98
C VAL A 92 -16.91 1.68 13.07
N ILE A 93 -16.12 0.65 12.73
CA ILE A 93 -15.37 -0.16 13.69
C ILE A 93 -14.40 0.72 14.48
N ALA A 94 -13.61 1.55 13.78
CA ALA A 94 -12.62 2.42 14.42
C ALA A 94 -13.27 3.43 15.37
N LEU A 95 -14.37 4.07 14.96
CA LEU A 95 -15.12 5.01 15.80
C LEU A 95 -15.77 4.31 17.00
N ALA A 96 -16.38 3.14 16.80
CA ALA A 96 -17.00 2.38 17.87
C ALA A 96 -15.96 1.98 18.94
N LEU A 97 -14.80 1.48 18.53
CA LEU A 97 -13.70 1.16 19.45
C LEU A 97 -13.12 2.41 20.12
N GLY A 98 -13.03 3.54 19.41
CA GLY A 98 -12.59 4.82 19.97
C GLY A 98 -13.51 5.31 21.09
N VAL A 99 -14.83 5.22 20.89
CA VAL A 99 -15.84 5.59 21.89
C VAL A 99 -15.85 4.60 23.06
N LEU A 100 -15.62 3.31 22.80
CA LEU A 100 -15.64 2.25 23.81
C LEU A 100 -14.41 2.29 24.74
N PHE A 101 -13.21 2.41 24.18
CA PHE A 101 -11.95 2.29 24.93
C PHE A 101 -11.37 3.63 25.40
N GLN A 102 -11.81 4.74 24.79
CA GLN A 102 -11.44 6.12 25.14
C GLN A 102 -9.92 6.26 25.39
N PRO A 103 -9.06 5.98 24.39
CA PRO A 103 -7.62 5.90 24.58
C PRO A 103 -6.96 7.22 24.96
N GLY A 104 -7.66 8.36 24.83
CA GLY A 104 -7.16 9.69 25.19
C GLY A 104 -7.34 10.11 26.65
N ILE A 105 -8.12 9.36 27.46
CA ILE A 105 -8.31 9.71 28.88
C ILE A 105 -6.99 9.52 29.64
N GLY A 106 -6.56 10.57 30.35
CA GLY A 106 -5.32 10.58 31.13
C GLY A 106 -4.11 11.14 30.39
N LEU A 107 -4.26 11.55 29.13
CA LEU A 107 -3.22 12.25 28.38
C LEU A 107 -3.28 13.75 28.64
N ASP A 108 -2.14 14.34 29.01
CA ASP A 108 -1.99 15.79 29.09
C ASP A 108 -1.82 16.36 27.67
N ILE A 109 -2.88 17.00 27.18
CA ILE A 109 -2.94 17.60 25.85
C ILE A 109 -1.90 18.72 25.71
N ALA A 110 -1.54 19.42 26.79
CA ALA A 110 -0.54 20.49 26.76
C ALA A 110 0.88 19.96 26.55
N GLN A 111 1.23 18.84 27.20
CA GLN A 111 2.48 18.13 26.92
C GLN A 111 2.52 17.63 25.47
N ILE A 112 1.41 17.05 24.98
CA ILE A 112 1.31 16.52 23.62
C ILE A 112 1.44 17.63 22.56
N GLN A 113 0.78 18.77 22.73
CA GLN A 113 0.91 19.90 21.81
C GLN A 113 2.35 20.42 21.69
N SER A 114 3.12 20.39 22.77
CA SER A 114 4.53 20.80 22.73
C SER A 114 5.44 19.83 21.96
N MET A 115 4.99 18.58 21.78
CA MET A 115 5.71 17.54 21.03
C MET A 115 5.37 17.51 19.53
N PHE A 116 4.28 18.15 19.10
CA PHE A 116 3.88 18.20 17.70
C PHE A 116 4.19 19.57 17.09
N SER A 117 4.84 19.57 15.91
CA SER A 117 5.01 20.79 15.12
C SER A 117 3.65 21.33 14.67
N THR A 118 3.51 22.66 14.66
CA THR A 118 2.34 23.40 14.11
C THR A 118 2.10 23.13 12.62
N GLU A 119 2.96 22.35 11.97
CA GLU A 119 2.94 21.97 10.56
C GLU A 119 1.64 21.25 10.13
N TYR A 120 0.96 20.58 11.06
CA TYR A 120 -0.27 19.84 10.77
C TYR A 120 -1.57 20.61 11.07
N ALA A 121 -1.49 21.75 11.78
CA ALA A 121 -2.67 22.52 12.19
C ALA A 121 -3.43 23.15 11.00
N GLY A 122 -2.75 23.35 9.85
CA GLY A 122 -3.33 23.95 8.64
C GLY A 122 -3.92 22.98 7.62
N ARG A 123 -3.74 21.66 7.78
CA ARG A 123 -4.18 20.66 6.78
C ARG A 123 -5.63 20.20 6.94
N GLY A 124 -6.41 20.85 7.81
CA GLY A 124 -7.81 20.54 8.06
C GLY A 124 -8.80 21.05 7.01
N GLN A 125 -8.36 21.86 6.04
CA GLN A 125 -9.21 22.24 4.91
C GLN A 125 -9.36 21.03 3.99
N GLN A 126 -10.47 20.33 4.13
CA GLN A 126 -10.82 19.25 3.21
C GLN A 126 -11.20 19.87 1.86
N PRO A 127 -10.54 19.49 0.76
CA PRO A 127 -10.93 19.95 -0.56
C PRO A 127 -12.38 19.58 -0.83
N GLY A 128 -13.13 20.49 -1.46
CA GLY A 128 -14.53 20.24 -1.79
C GLY A 128 -14.66 19.05 -2.74
N LEU A 129 -15.84 18.40 -2.76
CA LEU A 129 -16.10 17.26 -3.67
C LEU A 129 -15.75 17.58 -5.13
N TRP A 130 -16.03 18.80 -5.58
CA TRP A 130 -15.72 19.24 -6.94
C TRP A 130 -14.22 19.43 -7.21
N GLU A 131 -13.44 19.80 -6.19
CA GLU A 131 -11.98 19.88 -6.30
C GLU A 131 -11.36 18.50 -6.38
N ILE A 132 -11.89 17.54 -5.61
CA ILE A 132 -11.46 16.14 -5.68
C ILE A 132 -11.74 15.57 -7.07
N ILE A 133 -12.95 15.77 -7.61
CA ILE A 133 -13.32 15.29 -8.96
C ILE A 133 -12.41 15.91 -10.03
N ARG A 134 -12.18 17.23 -9.97
CA ARG A 134 -11.26 17.90 -10.91
C ARG A 134 -9.83 17.42 -10.76
N GLY A 135 -9.38 17.15 -9.53
CA GLY A 135 -8.03 16.67 -9.24
C GLY A 135 -7.71 15.28 -9.81
N VAL A 136 -8.73 14.46 -10.10
CA VAL A 136 -8.58 13.13 -10.72
C VAL A 136 -8.20 13.23 -12.20
N ILE A 137 -8.67 14.25 -12.91
CA ILE A 137 -8.45 14.38 -14.35
C ILE A 137 -7.14 15.14 -14.58
N PRO A 138 -6.10 14.54 -15.20
CA PRO A 138 -4.89 15.26 -15.52
C PRO A 138 -5.13 16.29 -16.63
N GLU A 139 -4.56 17.49 -16.48
CA GLU A 139 -4.42 18.44 -17.58
C GLU A 139 -3.43 17.92 -18.63
N ASN A 140 -2.38 17.22 -18.18
CA ASN A 140 -1.36 16.60 -19.03
C ASN A 140 -0.91 15.26 -18.42
N PRO A 141 -1.19 14.11 -19.07
CA PRO A 141 -0.79 12.79 -18.57
C PRO A 141 0.72 12.60 -18.42
N VAL A 142 1.52 13.22 -19.29
CA VAL A 142 2.99 13.16 -19.22
C VAL A 142 3.48 13.92 -17.98
N ARG A 143 2.89 15.09 -17.70
CA ARG A 143 3.19 15.83 -16.48
C ARG A 143 2.80 15.04 -15.24
N ALA A 144 1.65 14.38 -15.24
CA ALA A 144 1.23 13.54 -14.12
C ALA A 144 2.22 12.39 -13.83
N LEU A 145 2.85 11.82 -14.87
CA LEU A 145 3.93 10.83 -14.72
C LEU A 145 5.19 11.42 -14.08
N LEU A 146 5.57 12.64 -14.45
CA LEU A 146 6.75 13.32 -13.89
C LEU A 146 6.52 13.75 -12.43
N ASP A 147 5.34 14.29 -12.15
CA ASP A 147 4.94 14.78 -10.82
C ASP A 147 4.55 13.63 -9.88
N GLY A 148 4.46 12.38 -10.39
CA GLY A 148 4.09 11.21 -9.60
C GLY A 148 2.65 11.24 -9.10
N ASN A 149 1.74 11.94 -9.78
CA ASN A 149 0.33 12.01 -9.40
C ASN A 149 -0.39 10.70 -9.78
N ILE A 150 -0.35 9.74 -8.87
CA ILE A 150 -0.86 8.38 -9.11
C ILE A 150 -2.34 8.37 -9.49
N LEU A 151 -3.17 9.19 -8.85
CA LEU A 151 -4.62 9.21 -9.13
C LEU A 151 -4.89 9.62 -10.58
N GLN A 152 -4.19 10.65 -11.06
CA GLN A 152 -4.28 11.11 -12.43
C GLN A 152 -3.71 10.11 -13.44
N ILE A 153 -2.59 9.46 -13.11
CA ILE A 153 -2.00 8.39 -13.92
C ILE A 153 -3.01 7.25 -14.07
N ILE A 154 -3.63 6.79 -12.97
CA ILE A 154 -4.65 5.74 -13.00
C ILE A 154 -5.80 6.13 -13.92
N PHE A 155 -6.34 7.35 -13.76
CA PHE A 155 -7.49 7.81 -14.54
C PHE A 155 -7.19 7.80 -16.04
N PHE A 156 -6.07 8.39 -16.45
CA PHE A 156 -5.66 8.38 -17.85
C PHE A 156 -5.40 6.97 -18.37
N SER A 157 -4.66 6.14 -17.62
CA SER A 157 -4.32 4.77 -18.03
C SER A 157 -5.56 3.89 -18.25
N VAL A 158 -6.60 4.04 -17.41
CA VAL A 158 -7.87 3.32 -17.58
C VAL A 158 -8.57 3.75 -18.87
N LEU A 159 -8.71 5.06 -19.09
CA LEU A 159 -9.36 5.58 -20.31
C LEU A 159 -8.59 5.20 -21.56
N PHE A 160 -7.27 5.28 -21.54
CA PHE A 160 -6.41 4.89 -22.65
C PHE A 160 -6.53 3.40 -22.95
N GLY A 161 -6.50 2.55 -21.92
CA GLY A 161 -6.71 1.10 -22.09
C GLY A 161 -8.09 0.76 -22.67
N PHE A 162 -9.16 1.42 -22.22
CA PHE A 162 -10.49 1.26 -22.82
C PHE A 162 -10.60 1.83 -24.24
N GLY A 163 -9.84 2.89 -24.56
CA GLY A 163 -9.73 3.39 -25.92
C GLY A 163 -9.07 2.36 -26.85
N LEU A 164 -7.98 1.71 -26.39
CA LEU A 164 -7.31 0.64 -27.13
C LEU A 164 -8.23 -0.54 -27.40
N SER A 165 -9.02 -0.98 -26.42
CA SER A 165 -9.94 -2.10 -26.61
C SER A 165 -11.08 -1.81 -27.59
N ALA A 166 -11.41 -0.54 -27.82
CA ALA A 166 -12.41 -0.12 -28.80
C ALA A 166 -11.88 -0.06 -30.25
N LEU A 167 -10.56 0.01 -30.46
CA LEU A 167 -9.92 0.20 -31.78
C LEU A 167 -9.82 -1.08 -32.65
N GLY A 168 -10.33 -2.21 -32.15
CA GLY A 168 -10.21 -3.51 -32.81
C GLY A 168 -8.85 -4.17 -32.59
N ARG A 169 -8.83 -5.51 -32.57
CA ARG A 169 -7.65 -6.30 -32.12
C ARG A 169 -6.41 -6.03 -32.97
N GLU A 170 -6.56 -5.89 -34.29
CA GLU A 170 -5.43 -5.73 -35.22
C GLU A 170 -4.64 -4.44 -34.97
N LYS A 171 -5.32 -3.33 -34.70
CA LYS A 171 -4.69 -2.03 -34.41
C LYS A 171 -4.17 -1.93 -32.97
N ALA A 172 -4.88 -2.54 -32.02
CA ALA A 172 -4.56 -2.45 -30.61
C ALA A 172 -3.44 -3.41 -30.17
N ALA A 173 -3.32 -4.59 -30.81
CA ALA A 173 -2.40 -5.64 -30.39
C ALA A 173 -0.94 -5.18 -30.27
N PRO A 174 -0.32 -4.47 -31.23
CA PRO A 174 1.07 -4.05 -31.11
C PRO A 174 1.33 -3.15 -29.89
N VAL A 175 0.38 -2.28 -29.58
CA VAL A 175 0.48 -1.36 -28.43
C VAL A 175 0.29 -2.13 -27.12
N ILE A 176 -0.73 -2.99 -27.04
CA ILE A 176 -0.98 -3.82 -25.86
C ILE A 176 0.20 -4.74 -25.57
N ASP A 177 0.79 -5.37 -26.58
CA ASP A 177 1.95 -6.26 -26.44
C ASP A 177 3.20 -5.50 -25.99
N PHE A 178 3.39 -4.27 -26.47
CA PHE A 178 4.43 -3.37 -25.97
C PHE A 178 4.27 -3.10 -24.46
N PHE A 179 3.07 -2.71 -24.01
CA PHE A 179 2.81 -2.50 -22.58
C PHE A 179 2.98 -3.78 -21.77
N ASN A 180 2.50 -4.93 -22.26
CA ASN A 180 2.68 -6.21 -21.58
C ASN A 180 4.17 -6.57 -21.42
N THR A 181 4.98 -6.35 -22.46
CA THR A 181 6.42 -6.62 -22.42
C THR A 181 7.12 -5.76 -21.37
N ILE A 182 6.80 -4.46 -21.31
CA ILE A 182 7.32 -3.57 -20.27
C ILE A 182 6.85 -4.04 -18.89
N ASN A 183 5.58 -4.43 -18.76
CA ASN A 183 5.05 -4.91 -17.48
C ASN A 183 5.85 -6.12 -16.96
N HIS A 184 6.12 -7.08 -17.84
CA HIS A 184 6.93 -8.25 -17.50
C HIS A 184 8.36 -7.88 -17.10
N ALA A 185 8.98 -6.93 -17.80
CA ALA A 185 10.31 -6.43 -17.44
C ALA A 185 10.31 -5.75 -16.06
N LEU A 186 9.31 -4.91 -15.76
CA LEU A 186 9.17 -4.25 -14.46
C LEU A 186 8.92 -5.27 -13.34
N ILE A 187 8.06 -6.27 -13.56
CA ILE A 187 7.84 -7.38 -12.63
C ILE A 187 9.14 -8.11 -12.33
N TRP A 188 9.95 -8.39 -13.35
CA TRP A 188 11.26 -9.01 -13.15
C TRP A 188 12.19 -8.13 -12.29
N ILE A 189 12.22 -6.81 -12.50
CA ILE A 189 13.02 -5.90 -11.67
C ILE A 189 12.53 -5.93 -10.22
N ILE A 190 11.21 -5.91 -9.98
CA ILE A 190 10.63 -6.03 -8.63
C ILE A 190 11.08 -7.34 -7.98
N GLU A 191 11.03 -8.47 -8.69
CA GLU A 191 11.53 -9.74 -8.17
C GLU A 191 13.01 -9.65 -7.71
N LYS A 192 13.84 -8.85 -8.40
CA LYS A 192 15.25 -8.62 -8.01
C LYS A 192 15.41 -7.66 -6.83
N VAL A 193 14.70 -6.54 -6.85
CA VAL A 193 14.70 -5.56 -5.74
C VAL A 193 14.23 -6.22 -4.45
N MET A 194 13.28 -7.15 -4.52
CA MET A 194 12.77 -7.84 -3.33
C MET A 194 13.82 -8.65 -2.56
N TYR A 195 14.96 -9.01 -3.15
CA TYR A 195 16.06 -9.65 -2.40
C TYR A 195 16.76 -8.69 -1.43
N THR A 196 16.68 -7.37 -1.66
CA THR A 196 17.23 -6.37 -0.74
C THR A 196 16.25 -5.98 0.38
N ALA A 197 14.98 -6.42 0.29
CA ALA A 197 13.93 -6.09 1.24
C ALA A 197 14.26 -6.39 2.70
N PRO A 198 14.90 -7.53 3.07
CA PRO A 198 15.26 -7.76 4.47
C PRO A 198 16.17 -6.66 5.04
N LEU A 199 17.20 -6.23 4.29
CA LEU A 199 18.11 -5.17 4.73
C LEU A 199 17.40 -3.81 4.83
N GLY A 200 16.56 -3.50 3.84
CA GLY A 200 15.77 -2.27 3.85
C GLY A 200 14.79 -2.19 5.02
N VAL A 201 14.04 -3.27 5.24
CA VAL A 201 13.06 -3.38 6.33
C VAL A 201 13.76 -3.29 7.70
N PHE A 202 14.93 -3.91 7.86
CA PHE A 202 15.73 -3.74 9.07
C PHE A 202 16.05 -2.27 9.33
N GLY A 203 16.58 -1.56 8.33
CA GLY A 203 16.93 -0.14 8.46
C GLY A 203 15.72 0.76 8.76
N LEU A 204 14.60 0.52 8.08
CA LEU A 204 13.35 1.25 8.31
C LEU A 204 12.83 1.07 9.74
N MET A 205 12.84 -0.17 10.25
CA MET A 205 12.36 -0.44 11.61
C MET A 205 13.31 0.06 12.69
N ALA A 206 14.62 -0.06 12.48
CA ALA A 206 15.61 0.46 13.41
C ALA A 206 15.53 1.98 13.55
N ASP A 207 15.45 2.71 12.43
CA ASP A 207 15.30 4.17 12.41
C ASP A 207 13.97 4.61 13.02
N ALA A 208 12.86 3.98 12.64
CA ALA A 208 11.54 4.33 13.18
C ALA A 208 11.49 4.14 14.71
N VAL A 209 11.93 2.99 15.23
CA VAL A 209 11.91 2.72 16.68
C VAL A 209 12.89 3.62 17.43
N GLY A 210 14.08 3.86 16.87
CA GLY A 210 15.09 4.73 17.47
C GLY A 210 14.69 6.21 17.52
N ALA A 211 13.95 6.69 16.51
CA ALA A 211 13.51 8.08 16.42
C ALA A 211 12.37 8.41 17.40
N PHE A 212 11.35 7.55 17.49
CA PHE A 212 10.21 7.80 18.39
C PHE A 212 10.53 7.49 19.85
N GLY A 213 11.50 6.61 20.10
CA GLY A 213 11.92 6.24 21.45
C GLY A 213 10.82 5.52 22.24
N TYR A 214 11.17 5.06 23.44
CA TYR A 214 10.24 4.35 24.31
C TYR A 214 9.18 5.27 24.92
N ASP A 215 9.53 6.53 25.23
CA ASP A 215 8.68 7.44 25.98
C ASP A 215 7.45 7.92 25.18
N VAL A 216 7.64 8.28 23.90
CA VAL A 216 6.52 8.65 23.01
C VAL A 216 5.66 7.43 22.72
N LEU A 217 6.28 6.27 22.49
CA LEU A 217 5.56 5.03 22.26
C LEU A 217 4.67 4.70 23.46
N ALA A 218 5.22 4.73 24.68
CA ALA A 218 4.50 4.50 25.92
C ALA A 218 3.28 5.42 26.07
N LEU A 219 3.43 6.71 25.72
CA LEU A 219 2.35 7.70 25.78
C LEU A 219 1.19 7.36 24.82
N ILE A 220 1.49 6.84 23.62
CA ILE A 220 0.48 6.51 22.61
C ILE A 220 0.09 5.02 22.60
N MET A 221 0.66 4.18 23.48
CA MET A 221 0.44 2.73 23.47
C MET A 221 -1.04 2.36 23.60
N LYS A 222 -1.81 3.10 24.42
CA LYS A 222 -3.26 2.87 24.56
C LYS A 222 -3.99 3.12 23.25
N LEU A 223 -3.66 4.22 22.56
CA LEU A 223 -4.21 4.54 21.24
C LEU A 223 -3.79 3.51 20.18
N LEU A 224 -2.50 3.14 20.17
CA LEU A 224 -1.96 2.16 19.24
C LEU A 224 -2.63 0.79 19.42
N SER A 225 -2.87 0.36 20.67
CA SER A 225 -3.52 -0.92 20.96
C SER A 225 -4.95 -0.97 20.42
N VAL A 226 -5.72 0.11 20.61
CA VAL A 226 -7.09 0.23 20.06
C VAL A 226 -7.06 0.25 18.53
N TYR A 227 -6.10 0.95 17.93
CA TYR A 227 -5.92 0.98 16.48
C TYR A 227 -5.55 -0.39 15.90
N VAL A 228 -4.60 -1.10 16.52
CA VAL A 228 -4.22 -2.46 16.12
C VAL A 228 -5.40 -3.42 16.25
N LEU A 229 -6.22 -3.29 17.30
CA LEU A 229 -7.45 -4.07 17.45
C LEU A 229 -8.44 -3.77 16.31
N ALA A 230 -8.63 -2.49 15.94
CA ALA A 230 -9.48 -2.12 14.82
C ALA A 230 -8.99 -2.74 13.50
N LEU A 231 -7.69 -2.66 13.22
CA LEU A 231 -7.07 -3.31 12.06
C LEU A 231 -7.22 -4.82 12.08
N PHE A 232 -7.11 -5.44 13.26
CA PHE A 232 -7.27 -6.88 13.43
C PHE A 232 -8.71 -7.32 13.11
N ILE A 233 -9.71 -6.61 13.64
CA ILE A 233 -11.13 -6.88 13.36
C ILE A 233 -11.44 -6.65 11.88
N GLN A 234 -10.94 -5.57 11.28
CA GLN A 234 -11.12 -5.31 9.85
C GLN A 234 -10.46 -6.42 9.00
N THR A 235 -9.24 -6.80 9.32
CA THR A 235 -8.46 -7.75 8.53
C THR A 235 -9.02 -9.17 8.66
N PHE A 236 -9.15 -9.69 9.89
CA PHE A 236 -9.53 -11.07 10.12
C PHE A 236 -11.03 -11.28 10.30
N GLY A 237 -11.80 -10.25 10.63
CA GLY A 237 -13.25 -10.30 10.67
C GLY A 237 -13.84 -9.97 9.30
N VAL A 238 -13.70 -8.71 8.88
CA VAL A 238 -14.39 -8.19 7.68
C VAL A 238 -13.85 -8.83 6.41
N TYR A 239 -12.53 -8.82 6.14
CA TYR A 239 -12.02 -9.42 4.90
C TYR A 239 -12.21 -10.94 4.85
N THR A 240 -12.08 -11.66 5.98
CA THR A 240 -12.42 -13.09 6.05
C THR A 240 -13.88 -13.34 5.69
N PHE A 241 -14.80 -12.52 6.22
CA PHE A 241 -16.22 -12.59 5.88
C PHE A 241 -16.44 -12.40 4.37
N PHE A 242 -15.89 -11.33 3.79
CA PHE A 242 -16.03 -11.06 2.36
C PHE A 242 -15.45 -12.20 1.50
N VAL A 243 -14.26 -12.69 1.81
CA VAL A 243 -13.63 -13.79 1.07
C VAL A 243 -14.44 -15.09 1.23
N ARG A 244 -14.94 -15.41 2.41
CA ARG A 244 -15.68 -16.66 2.66
C ARG A 244 -17.04 -16.71 1.97
N PHE A 245 -17.77 -15.59 1.96
CA PHE A 245 -19.14 -15.55 1.46
C PHE A 245 -19.27 -15.11 0.01
N PHE A 246 -18.36 -14.24 -0.48
CA PHE A 246 -18.43 -13.68 -1.83
C PHE A 246 -17.37 -14.26 -2.78
N SER A 247 -16.46 -15.11 -2.29
CA SER A 247 -15.44 -15.76 -3.12
C SER A 247 -15.46 -17.29 -2.99
N ARG A 248 -14.87 -17.97 -3.97
CA ARG A 248 -14.64 -19.44 -3.94
C ARG A 248 -13.30 -19.81 -3.31
N VAL A 249 -12.54 -18.84 -2.82
CA VAL A 249 -11.19 -19.04 -2.25
C VAL A 249 -11.30 -19.23 -0.74
N SER A 250 -10.50 -20.14 -0.17
CA SER A 250 -10.44 -20.27 1.27
C SER A 250 -9.71 -19.07 1.90
N PRO A 251 -10.25 -18.47 2.99
CA PRO A 251 -9.59 -17.32 3.64
C PRO A 251 -8.14 -17.59 4.05
N VAL A 252 -7.83 -18.80 4.50
CA VAL A 252 -6.46 -19.21 4.86
C VAL A 252 -5.52 -19.12 3.65
N HIS A 253 -5.96 -19.57 2.48
CA HIS A 253 -5.16 -19.48 1.26
C HIS A 253 -4.94 -18.02 0.85
N PHE A 254 -5.98 -17.19 0.96
CA PHE A 254 -5.93 -15.75 0.67
C PHE A 254 -4.88 -15.03 1.53
N PHE A 255 -4.93 -15.18 2.86
CA PHE A 255 -3.95 -14.53 3.75
C PHE A 255 -2.53 -15.06 3.56
N LYS A 256 -2.37 -16.37 3.28
CA LYS A 256 -1.06 -16.95 3.01
C LYS A 256 -0.41 -16.31 1.78
N LYS A 257 -1.20 -16.06 0.72
CA LYS A 257 -0.75 -15.39 -0.50
C LYS A 257 -0.40 -13.91 -0.26
N LEU A 258 -1.24 -13.19 0.49
CA LEU A 258 -1.05 -11.77 0.78
C LEU A 258 0.05 -11.45 1.80
N SER A 259 0.50 -12.44 2.57
CA SER A 259 1.48 -12.25 3.66
C SER A 259 2.67 -11.37 3.30
N ARG A 260 3.27 -11.55 2.12
CA ARG A 260 4.44 -10.77 1.71
C ARG A 260 4.12 -9.30 1.51
N ALA A 261 3.04 -9.00 0.80
CA ALA A 261 2.59 -7.63 0.59
C ALA A 261 2.23 -6.96 1.93
N GLN A 262 1.59 -7.69 2.84
CA GLN A 262 1.25 -7.19 4.18
C GLN A 262 2.50 -6.83 5.00
N ILE A 263 3.53 -7.68 4.98
CA ILE A 263 4.79 -7.41 5.72
C ILE A 263 5.51 -6.18 5.15
N VAL A 264 5.58 -6.06 3.81
CA VAL A 264 6.18 -4.88 3.16
C VAL A 264 5.36 -3.62 3.45
N ALA A 265 4.03 -3.71 3.43
CA ALA A 265 3.16 -2.58 3.77
C ALA A 265 3.37 -2.12 5.22
N LEU A 266 3.43 -3.06 6.16
CA LEU A 266 3.68 -2.76 7.57
C LEU A 266 5.06 -2.11 7.77
N SER A 267 6.07 -2.59 7.05
CA SER A 267 7.44 -2.13 7.22
C SER A 267 7.71 -0.78 6.54
N THR A 268 7.06 -0.51 5.42
CA THR A 268 7.27 0.72 4.63
C THR A 268 6.27 1.82 4.98
N SER A 269 5.19 1.49 5.70
CA SER A 269 4.07 2.38 6.03
C SER A 269 3.53 3.12 4.79
N SER A 270 3.62 2.49 3.61
CA SER A 270 3.26 3.11 2.34
C SER A 270 2.58 2.11 1.40
N SER A 271 1.28 2.33 1.16
CA SER A 271 0.51 1.58 0.16
C SER A 271 1.10 1.73 -1.24
N MET A 272 1.62 2.92 -1.58
CA MET A 272 2.29 3.16 -2.86
C MET A 272 3.55 2.31 -3.00
N ALA A 273 4.38 2.24 -1.95
CA ALA A 273 5.58 1.41 -1.96
C ALA A 273 5.26 -0.09 -2.00
N THR A 274 4.09 -0.50 -1.52
CA THR A 274 3.72 -1.93 -1.52
C THR A 274 3.13 -2.39 -2.84
N LEU A 275 2.59 -1.46 -3.65
CA LEU A 275 1.89 -1.79 -4.88
C LEU A 275 2.66 -2.75 -5.82
N PRO A 276 3.96 -2.55 -6.08
CA PRO A 276 4.73 -3.47 -6.92
C PRO A 276 4.72 -4.92 -6.41
N VAL A 277 4.73 -5.10 -5.09
CA VAL A 277 4.70 -6.42 -4.44
C VAL A 277 3.28 -7.00 -4.48
N THR A 278 2.26 -6.18 -4.25
CA THR A 278 0.85 -6.60 -4.30
C THR A 278 0.46 -7.15 -5.67
N MET A 279 0.99 -6.58 -6.75
CA MET A 279 0.70 -7.01 -8.12
C MET A 279 1.29 -8.39 -8.48
N GLN A 280 2.19 -8.94 -7.66
CA GLN A 280 2.78 -10.28 -7.87
C GLN A 280 2.02 -11.41 -7.16
N VAL A 281 1.04 -11.07 -6.32
CA VAL A 281 0.29 -12.02 -5.47
C VAL A 281 -0.83 -12.69 -6.25
#